data_AF-A0A2G4HH39-F1
#
_entry.id   AF-A0A2G4HH39-F1
#
_cell.length_a   1.000
_cell.length_b   1.000
_cell.length_c   1.000
_cell.angle_alpha   90.00
_cell.angle_beta   90.00
_cell.angle_gamma   90.00
#
_symmetry.space_group_name_H-M   'P 1'
#
loop_
_entity.id
_entity.type
_entity.pdbx_description
1 polymer ?
#
loop_
_entity_poly.entity_id
_entity_poly.type
_entity_poly.pdbx_seq_one_letter_code
_entity_poly.pdbx_strand_id
1 'polypeptide(L)'
;MERLPYYQIVHVLSLLVLATHIFMALANPLAENKRRTMLTTGIAAFLMFVSGFGMITIYKIPFVTPWVLVKFVCLVGLAAMAGIVYRRVEWRGMLSKVALALLFTAVLMVYLRPKF
;
A
#
# COMPACT_ATOMS: atom_id res chain seq x y z
N MET A 1 12.66 -12.75 18.07
CA MET A 1 11.45 -12.99 17.25
C MET A 1 10.19 -12.29 17.79
N GLU A 2 10.20 -11.79 19.04
CA GLU A 2 9.04 -11.13 19.67
C GLU A 2 8.52 -9.87 18.96
N ARG A 3 9.35 -9.17 18.17
CA ARG A 3 8.95 -7.96 17.43
C ARG A 3 8.25 -8.25 16.10
N LEU A 4 8.31 -9.49 15.61
CA LEU A 4 7.80 -9.86 14.30
C LEU A 4 6.27 -9.74 14.19
N PRO A 5 5.47 -10.21 15.18
CA PRO A 5 4.02 -10.04 15.15
C PRO A 5 3.62 -8.55 15.14
N TYR A 6 4.35 -7.71 15.88
CA TYR A 6 4.11 -6.27 15.91
C TYR A 6 4.22 -5.64 14.51
N TYR A 7 5.33 -5.92 13.79
CA TYR A 7 5.49 -5.40 12.44
C TYR A 7 4.45 -5.95 11.46
N GLN A 8 4.07 -7.23 11.58
CA GLN A 8 3.02 -7.82 10.73
C GLN A 8 1.67 -7.14 10.95
N ILE A 9 1.27 -6.93 12.21
CA ILE A 9 0.01 -6.28 12.56
C ILE A 9 0.00 -4.85 12.03
N VAL A 10 1.05 -4.06 12.31
CA VAL A 10 1.14 -2.68 11.82
C VAL A 10 1.09 -2.64 10.30
N HIS A 11 1.78 -3.55 9.61
CA HIS A 11 1.81 -3.60 8.16
C HIS A 11 0.43 -3.87 7.56
N VAL A 12 -0.27 -4.90 8.07
CA VAL A 12 -1.59 -5.30 7.57
C VAL A 12 -2.64 -4.24 7.88
N LEU A 13 -2.66 -3.70 9.11
CA LEU A 13 -3.60 -2.62 9.47
C LEU A 13 -3.37 -1.39 8.61
N SER A 14 -2.11 -1.02 8.37
CA SER A 14 -1.76 0.11 7.50
C SER A 14 -2.25 -0.12 6.07
N LEU A 15 -2.07 -1.32 5.53
CA LEU A 15 -2.58 -1.70 4.21
C LEU A 15 -4.12 -1.57 4.14
N LEU A 16 -4.84 -2.07 5.15
CA LEU A 16 -6.30 -1.97 5.22
C LEU A 16 -6.76 -0.51 5.25
N VAL A 17 -6.14 0.32 6.09
CA VAL A 17 -6.45 1.75 6.17
C VAL A 17 -6.18 2.44 4.83
N LEU A 18 -5.03 2.17 4.21
CA LEU A 18 -4.63 2.74 2.92
C LEU A 18 -5.62 2.35 1.82
N ALA A 19 -5.90 1.06 1.65
CA ALA A 19 -6.81 0.56 0.65
C ALA A 19 -8.24 1.11 0.84
N THR A 20 -8.73 1.11 2.08
CA THR A 20 -10.08 1.62 2.40
C THR A 20 -10.21 3.09 2.01
N HIS A 21 -9.23 3.92 2.36
CA HIS A 21 -9.28 5.35 2.04
C HIS A 21 -9.09 5.63 0.55
N ILE A 22 -8.31 4.82 -0.18
CA ILE A 22 -8.22 4.91 -1.64
C ILE A 22 -9.58 4.61 -2.28
N PHE A 23 -10.24 3.52 -1.90
CA PHE A 23 -11.55 3.17 -2.46
C PHE A 23 -12.65 4.14 -2.03
N MET A 24 -12.60 4.66 -0.80
CA MET A 24 -13.50 5.73 -0.35
C MET A 24 -13.32 7.00 -1.19
N ALA A 25 -12.08 7.40 -1.47
CA ALA A 25 -11.78 8.54 -2.33
C ALA A 25 -12.24 8.31 -3.77
N LEU A 26 -12.08 7.09 -4.29
CA LEU A 26 -12.55 6.72 -5.63
C LEU A 26 -14.08 6.75 -5.74
N ALA A 27 -14.78 6.27 -4.71
CA ALA A 27 -16.23 6.25 -4.65
C ALA A 27 -16.81 7.67 -4.54
N ASN A 28 -16.21 8.52 -3.71
CA ASN A 28 -16.70 9.88 -3.48
C ASN A 28 -15.56 10.92 -3.28
N PRO A 29 -14.96 11.44 -4.36
CA PRO A 29 -13.87 12.39 -4.30
C PRO A 29 -14.39 13.83 -4.10
N LEU A 30 -15.01 14.08 -2.95
CA LEU A 30 -15.34 15.43 -2.51
C LEU A 30 -14.07 16.15 -2.05
N ALA A 31 -13.96 17.44 -2.38
CA ALA A 31 -12.83 18.28 -1.99
C ALA A 31 -12.70 18.40 -0.46
N GLU A 32 -13.81 18.35 0.26
CA GLU A 32 -13.84 18.38 1.74
C GLU A 32 -13.10 17.18 2.35
N ASN A 33 -13.25 16.00 1.75
CA ASN A 33 -12.62 14.77 2.23
C ASN A 33 -11.14 14.68 1.84
N LYS A 34 -10.68 15.50 0.88
CA LYS A 34 -9.32 15.42 0.31
C LYS A 34 -8.24 15.53 1.37
N ARG A 35 -8.32 16.52 2.27
CA ARG A 35 -7.29 16.75 3.28
C ARG A 35 -7.18 15.57 4.23
N ARG A 36 -8.32 15.07 4.72
CA ARG A 36 -8.38 13.92 5.64
C ARG A 36 -7.84 12.66 4.97
N THR A 37 -8.32 12.34 3.76
CA THR A 37 -7.86 11.18 2.99
C THR A 37 -6.36 11.25 2.74
N MET A 38 -5.82 12.38 2.28
CA MET A 38 -4.39 12.54 2.01
C MET A 38 -3.53 12.33 3.26
N LEU A 39 -3.97 12.86 4.40
CA LEU A 39 -3.25 12.70 5.66
C LEU A 39 -3.28 11.25 6.15
N THR A 40 -4.46 10.62 6.16
CA THR A 40 -4.63 9.24 6.62
C THR A 40 -3.90 8.25 5.71
N THR A 41 -4.03 8.39 4.39
CA THR A 41 -3.31 7.54 3.42
C THR A 41 -1.80 7.76 3.48
N GLY A 42 -1.32 8.99 3.69
CA GLY A 42 0.10 9.28 3.89
C GLY A 42 0.67 8.59 5.13
N ILE A 43 -0.02 8.71 6.28
CA ILE A 43 0.38 8.03 7.53
C ILE A 43 0.35 6.52 7.35
N ALA A 44 -0.71 5.98 6.75
CA ALA A 44 -0.83 4.54 6.50
C ALA A 44 0.28 4.03 5.57
N ALA A 45 0.58 4.72 4.47
CA ALA A 45 1.69 4.36 3.59
C ALA A 45 3.05 4.40 4.31
N PHE A 46 3.28 5.40 5.16
CA PHE A 46 4.51 5.51 5.95
C PHE A 46 4.64 4.38 6.97
N LEU A 47 3.59 4.06 7.72
CA LEU A 47 3.58 2.95 8.67
C LEU A 47 3.75 1.60 7.96
N MET A 48 3.11 1.41 6.80
CA MET A 48 3.29 0.23 5.96
C MET A 48 4.73 0.10 5.46
N PHE A 49 5.37 1.22 5.07
CA PHE A 49 6.78 1.26 4.68
C PHE A 49 7.68 0.83 5.84
N VAL A 50 7.61 1.52 6.99
CA VAL A 50 8.48 1.24 8.14
C VAL A 50 8.31 -0.20 8.63
N SER A 51 7.07 -0.69 8.72
CA SER A 51 6.81 -2.07 9.14
C SER A 51 7.28 -3.11 8.13
N GLY A 52 7.14 -2.83 6.83
CA GLY A 52 7.65 -3.70 5.76
C GLY A 52 9.18 -3.84 5.82
N PHE A 53 9.89 -2.71 5.97
CA PHE A 53 11.34 -2.70 6.11
C PHE A 53 11.80 -3.30 7.46
N GLY A 54 11.02 -3.12 8.54
CA GLY A 54 11.25 -3.81 9.81
C GLY A 54 11.17 -5.33 9.69
N MET A 55 10.24 -5.87 8.90
CA MET A 55 10.14 -7.32 8.67
C MET A 55 11.32 -7.85 7.86
N ILE A 56 11.71 -7.21 6.75
CA ILE A 56 12.81 -7.72 5.91
C ILE A 56 14.15 -7.76 6.66
N THR A 57 14.39 -6.81 7.57
CA THR A 57 15.62 -6.81 8.40
C THR A 57 15.62 -7.97 9.39
N ILE A 58 14.49 -8.26 10.03
CA ILE A 58 14.35 -9.43 10.92
C ILE A 58 14.52 -10.74 10.16
N TYR A 59 13.92 -10.86 8.98
CA TYR A 59 14.06 -12.05 8.13
C TYR A 59 15.40 -12.12 7.40
N LYS A 60 16.26 -11.10 7.51
CA LYS A 60 17.55 -10.98 6.81
C LYS A 60 17.42 -11.14 5.29
N ILE A 61 16.34 -10.59 4.72
CA ILE A 61 16.07 -10.65 3.28
C ILE A 61 16.66 -9.42 2.60
N PRO A 62 17.52 -9.57 1.57
CA PRO A 62 18.05 -8.45 0.81
C PRO A 62 16.91 -7.64 0.17
N PHE A 63 16.99 -6.30 0.24
CA PHE A 63 15.99 -5.42 -0.37
C PHE A 63 15.86 -5.63 -1.89
N VAL A 64 16.97 -5.95 -2.55
CA VAL A 64 17.03 -6.20 -4.00
C VAL A 64 16.36 -7.51 -4.44
N THR A 65 15.81 -8.28 -3.50
CA THR A 65 15.07 -9.50 -3.84
C THR A 65 13.86 -9.13 -4.72
N PRO A 66 13.64 -9.80 -5.87
CA PRO A 66 12.64 -9.39 -6.86
C PRO A 66 11.24 -9.15 -6.30
N TRP A 67 10.73 -10.05 -5.44
CA TRP A 67 9.40 -9.90 -4.86
C TRP A 67 9.29 -8.73 -3.85
N VAL A 68 10.40 -8.35 -3.21
CA VAL A 68 10.45 -7.18 -2.31
C VAL A 68 10.34 -5.91 -3.14
N LEU A 69 11.06 -5.83 -4.27
CA LEU A 69 10.97 -4.71 -5.21
C LEU A 69 9.55 -4.57 -5.77
N VAL A 70 8.91 -5.66 -6.18
CA VAL A 70 7.51 -5.62 -6.65
C VAL A 70 6.58 -5.07 -5.57
N LYS A 71 6.69 -5.53 -4.32
CA LYS A 71 5.87 -5.00 -3.21
C LYS A 71 6.15 -3.53 -2.93
N PHE A 72 7.41 -3.11 -3.04
CA PHE A 72 7.77 -1.71 -2.89
C PHE A 72 7.13 -0.85 -3.99
N VAL A 73 7.12 -1.32 -5.24
CA VAL A 73 6.39 -0.66 -6.34
C VAL A 73 4.88 -0.63 -6.07
N CYS A 74 4.29 -1.71 -5.57
CA CYS A 74 2.87 -1.73 -5.19
C CYS A 74 2.55 -0.69 -4.11
N LEU A 75 3.40 -0.58 -3.09
CA LEU A 75 3.25 0.42 -2.03
C LEU A 75 3.30 1.85 -2.59
N VAL A 76 4.32 2.17 -3.39
CA VAL A 76 4.48 3.51 -3.99
C VAL A 76 3.32 3.82 -4.93
N GLY A 77 2.90 2.84 -5.74
CA GLY A 77 1.74 2.96 -6.62
C GLY A 77 0.48 3.30 -5.84
N LEU A 78 0.13 2.52 -4.81
CA LEU A 78 -1.05 2.77 -3.96
C LEU A 78 -0.97 4.13 -3.25
N ALA A 79 0.20 4.51 -2.72
CA ALA A 79 0.39 5.80 -2.06
C ALA A 79 0.18 6.97 -3.03
N ALA A 80 0.67 6.87 -4.26
CA ALA A 80 0.49 7.89 -5.29
C ALA A 80 -0.99 8.05 -5.71
N MET A 81 -1.75 6.95 -5.73
CA MET A 81 -3.16 6.97 -6.10
C MET A 81 -4.01 7.89 -5.22
N ALA A 82 -3.71 7.97 -3.92
CA ALA A 82 -4.44 8.85 -2.99
C ALA A 82 -4.45 10.32 -3.46
N GLY A 83 -3.36 10.79 -4.08
CA GLY A 83 -3.28 12.14 -4.65
C GLY A 83 -3.88 12.26 -6.05
N ILE A 84 -3.70 11.23 -6.89
CA ILE A 84 -4.14 11.25 -8.30
C ILE A 84 -5.67 11.26 -8.40
N VAL A 85 -6.38 10.54 -7.51
CA VAL A 85 -7.84 10.45 -7.53
C VAL A 85 -8.52 11.82 -7.48
N TYR A 86 -7.98 12.76 -6.70
CA TYR A 86 -8.53 14.12 -6.60
C TYR A 86 -8.14 15.04 -7.76
N ARG A 87 -7.14 14.68 -8.57
CA ARG A 87 -6.69 15.45 -9.75
C ARG A 87 -7.33 14.96 -11.04
N ARG A 88 -7.58 13.66 -11.16
CA ARG A 88 -8.11 12.97 -12.35
C ARG A 88 -9.33 12.14 -11.98
N VAL A 89 -10.36 12.87 -11.59
CA VAL A 89 -11.65 12.35 -11.14
C VAL A 89 -12.37 11.57 -12.26
N GLU A 90 -12.09 11.86 -13.53
CA GLU A 90 -12.62 11.11 -14.68
C GLU A 90 -12.05 9.68 -14.78
N TRP A 91 -10.87 9.42 -14.22
CA TRP A 91 -10.18 8.13 -14.31
C TRP A 91 -10.52 7.17 -13.18
N ARG A 92 -11.51 7.48 -12.32
CA ARG A 92 -11.89 6.64 -11.16
C ARG A 92 -12.04 5.15 -11.52
N GLY A 93 -12.71 4.84 -12.63
CA GLY A 93 -12.92 3.46 -13.06
C GLY A 93 -11.60 2.74 -13.38
N MET A 94 -10.69 3.40 -14.09
CA MET A 94 -9.36 2.88 -14.40
C MET A 94 -8.49 2.77 -13.14
N LEU A 95 -8.48 3.82 -12.31
CA LEU A 95 -7.73 3.85 -11.05
C LEU A 95 -8.21 2.74 -10.11
N SER A 96 -9.52 2.49 -9.99
CA SER A 96 -10.03 1.38 -9.17
C SER A 96 -9.48 0.02 -9.62
N LYS A 97 -9.44 -0.24 -10.93
CA LYS A 97 -8.85 -1.46 -11.49
C LYS A 97 -7.35 -1.56 -11.20
N VAL A 98 -6.62 -0.44 -11.33
CA VAL A 98 -5.19 -0.38 -11.03
C VAL A 98 -4.93 -0.62 -9.53
N ALA A 99 -5.69 0.01 -8.63
CA ALA A 99 -5.59 -0.24 -7.19
C ALA A 99 -5.81 -1.72 -6.87
N LEU A 100 -6.86 -2.32 -7.45
CA LEU A 100 -7.17 -3.73 -7.27
C LEU A 100 -6.03 -4.62 -7.79
N ALA A 101 -5.48 -4.32 -8.97
CA ALA A 101 -4.35 -5.06 -9.54
C ALA A 101 -3.09 -4.95 -8.66
N LEU A 102 -2.79 -3.77 -8.12
CA LEU A 102 -1.66 -3.55 -7.21
C LEU A 102 -1.85 -4.32 -5.90
N LEU A 103 -3.05 -4.30 -5.31
CA LEU A 103 -3.37 -5.06 -4.10
C LEU A 103 -3.25 -6.57 -4.34
N PHE A 104 -3.83 -7.05 -5.44
CA PHE A 104 -3.77 -8.46 -5.81
C PHE A 104 -2.33 -8.92 -6.03
N THR A 105 -1.54 -8.13 -6.76
CA THR A 105 -0.10 -8.41 -6.98
C THR A 105 0.66 -8.43 -5.66
N ALA A 106 0.42 -7.47 -4.76
CA ALA A 106 1.07 -7.42 -3.45
C ALA A 106 0.78 -8.69 -2.63
N VAL A 107 -0.46 -9.18 -2.66
CA VAL A 107 -0.87 -10.42 -1.98
C VAL A 107 -0.22 -11.65 -2.63
N LEU A 108 -0.27 -11.78 -3.96
CA LEU A 108 0.37 -12.90 -4.67
C LEU A 108 1.87 -13.00 -4.35
N MET A 109 2.57 -11.87 -4.28
CA MET A 109 4.00 -11.84 -3.96
C MET A 109 4.30 -12.27 -2.51
N VAL A 110 3.32 -12.29 -1.60
CA VAL A 110 3.48 -12.89 -0.26
C VAL A 110 3.56 -14.41 -0.32
N TYR A 111 2.81 -15.04 -1.23
CA TYR A 111 2.66 -16.49 -1.29
C TYR A 111 3.62 -17.13 -2.29
N LEU A 112 3.76 -16.53 -3.48
CA LEU A 112 4.63 -17.07 -4.53
C LEU A 112 6.12 -16.92 -4.17
N ARG A 113 6.48 -15.85 -3.44
CA ARG A 113 7.86 -15.48 -3.02
C ARG A 113 8.92 -15.99 -4.00
N PRO A 114 8.86 -15.60 -5.29
CA PRO A 114 9.74 -16.16 -6.29
C PRO A 114 11.20 -15.97 -5.84
N LYS A 115 11.88 -17.10 -5.63
CA LYS A 115 13.31 -17.19 -5.35
C LYS A 115 14.00 -17.28 -6.71
N PHE A 116 14.17 -16.16 -7.38
CA PHE A 116 15.14 -16.09 -8.48
C PHE A 116 16.51 -15.84 -7.88
#